data_AF-A0A7C4P0K6-F1
#
_entry.id   AF-A0A7C4P0K6-F1
#
_cell.length_a   1.000
_cell.length_b   1.000
_cell.length_c   1.000
_cell.angle_alpha   90.00
_cell.angle_beta   90.00
_cell.angle_gamma   90.00
#
_symmetry.space_group_name_H-M   'P 1'
#
loop_
_entity.id
_entity.type
_entity.pdbx_description
1 polymer ?
#
loop_
_entity_poly.entity_id
_entity_poly.type
_entity_poly.pdbx_seq_one_letter_code
_entity_poly.pdbx_strand_id
1 'polypeptide(L)'
;MAGFKFFSIPKPKGFRYKPIYYNEQKEEMREREERARKELGLSDKDKPFVPSIRGQFQRARKISRPSSRQSNIRLLIIIIVLLLISYFVFFR
;
A
#
# COMPACT_ATOMS: atom_id res chain seq x y z
N MET A 1 10.87 -62.50 29.09
CA MET A 1 11.15 -61.62 27.93
C MET A 1 10.10 -60.53 27.86
N ALA A 2 10.29 -59.43 28.60
CA ALA A 2 9.42 -58.25 28.50
C ALA A 2 10.26 -57.11 27.94
N GLY A 3 10.16 -56.89 26.63
CA GLY A 3 10.81 -55.78 25.94
C GLY A 3 10.04 -54.50 26.25
N PHE A 4 10.62 -53.63 27.06
CA PHE A 4 10.06 -52.31 27.34
C PHE A 4 10.12 -51.44 26.07
N LYS A 5 8.96 -51.09 25.50
CA LYS A 5 8.87 -50.10 24.42
C LYS A 5 8.90 -48.69 25.00
N PHE A 6 10.10 -48.10 25.13
CA PHE A 6 10.30 -46.74 25.65
C PHE A 6 10.22 -45.61 24.61
N PHE A 7 9.90 -45.88 23.36
CA PHE A 7 9.86 -44.85 22.32
C PHE A 7 8.48 -44.72 21.67
N SER A 8 7.52 -44.20 22.42
CA SER A 8 6.27 -43.67 21.85
C SER A 8 6.50 -42.18 21.54
N ILE A 9 6.93 -41.88 20.31
CA ILE A 9 7.11 -40.50 19.86
C ILE A 9 5.71 -39.95 19.52
N PRO A 10 5.20 -38.92 20.24
CA PRO A 10 3.91 -38.35 19.92
C PRO A 10 3.93 -37.72 18.53
N LYS A 11 2.89 -37.96 17.74
CA LYS A 11 2.77 -37.35 16.40
C LYS A 11 2.76 -35.82 16.54
N PRO A 12 3.49 -35.08 15.69
CA PRO A 12 3.46 -33.62 15.71
C PRO A 12 2.03 -33.13 15.48
N LYS A 13 1.61 -32.14 16.27
CA LYS A 13 0.29 -31.51 16.08
C LYS A 13 0.27 -30.83 14.71
N GLY A 14 -0.66 -31.27 13.85
CA GLY A 14 -0.87 -30.63 12.55
C GLY A 14 -1.37 -29.20 12.70
N PHE A 15 -0.86 -28.29 11.88
CA PHE A 15 -1.32 -26.91 11.84
C PHE A 15 -2.73 -26.86 11.23
N ARG A 16 -3.75 -26.57 12.03
CA ARG A 16 -5.11 -26.31 11.53
C ARG A 16 -5.24 -24.84 11.15
N TYR A 17 -4.82 -24.49 9.95
CA TYR A 17 -5.15 -23.19 9.37
C TYR A 17 -6.61 -23.18 8.93
N LYS A 18 -7.41 -22.27 9.49
CA LYS A 18 -8.70 -21.91 8.89
C LYS A 18 -8.47 -20.69 8.01
N PRO A 19 -8.50 -20.81 6.67
CA PRO A 19 -8.42 -19.64 5.82
C PRO A 19 -9.61 -18.74 6.11
N ILE A 20 -9.33 -17.50 6.50
CA ILE A 20 -10.35 -16.46 6.57
C ILE A 20 -10.42 -15.86 5.17
N TYR A 21 -11.56 -16.01 4.51
CA TYR A 21 -11.80 -15.37 3.23
C TYR A 21 -11.92 -13.86 3.45
N TYR A 22 -10.96 -13.13 2.89
CA TYR A 22 -10.99 -11.67 2.85
C TYR A 22 -11.94 -11.22 1.74
N ASN A 23 -12.88 -10.35 2.10
CA ASN A 23 -13.77 -9.70 1.15
C ASN A 23 -13.53 -8.19 1.21
N GLU A 24 -12.87 -7.66 0.18
CA GLU A 24 -12.49 -6.24 0.07
C GLU A 24 -13.69 -5.32 0.21
N GLN A 25 -14.79 -5.61 -0.48
CA GLN A 25 -15.97 -4.76 -0.47
C GLN A 25 -16.62 -4.70 0.91
N LYS A 26 -16.66 -5.83 1.62
CA LYS A 26 -17.26 -5.90 2.95
C LYS A 26 -16.46 -5.08 3.97
N GLU A 27 -15.13 -5.14 3.88
CA GLU A 27 -14.24 -4.39 4.77
C GLU A 27 -14.27 -2.89 4.47
N GLU A 28 -14.31 -2.49 3.19
CA GLU A 28 -14.45 -1.07 2.82
C GLU A 28 -15.77 -0.46 3.31
N MET A 29 -16.87 -1.21 3.23
CA MET A 29 -18.18 -0.76 3.73
C MET A 29 -18.19 -0.61 5.25
N ARG A 30 -17.60 -1.57 5.97
CA ARG A 30 -17.43 -1.51 7.43
C ARG A 30 -16.57 -0.33 7.86
N GLU A 31 -15.46 -0.08 7.17
CA GLU A 31 -14.60 1.08 7.44
C GLU A 31 -15.36 2.41 7.25
N ARG A 32 -16.25 2.51 6.27
CA ARG A 32 -17.09 3.70 6.05
C ARG A 32 -18.14 3.86 7.13
N GLU A 33 -18.83 2.78 7.51
CA GLU A 33 -19.81 2.79 8.59
C GLU A 33 -19.17 3.17 9.93
N GLU A 34 -17.99 2.63 10.23
CA GLU A 34 -17.26 2.97 11.45
C GLU A 34 -16.80 4.44 11.48
N ARG A 35 -16.40 5.00 10.34
CA ARG A 35 -16.08 6.44 10.24
C ARG A 35 -17.31 7.30 10.50
N ALA A 36 -18.41 7.01 9.82
CA ALA A 36 -19.67 7.74 9.99
C ALA A 36 -20.22 7.65 11.43
N ARG A 37 -20.16 6.46 12.05
CA ARG A 37 -20.58 6.25 13.45
C ARG A 37 -19.73 7.02 14.45
N LYS A 38 -18.43 7.19 14.19
CA LYS A 38 -17.55 8.03 15.02
C LYS A 38 -17.85 9.51 14.86
N GLU A 39 -18.09 9.98 13.64
CA GLU A 39 -18.48 11.36 13.37
C GLU A 39 -19.81 11.72 14.07
N LEU A 40 -20.73 10.76 14.16
CA LEU A 40 -22.01 10.89 14.88
C LEU A 40 -21.91 10.69 16.41
N GLY A 41 -20.73 10.40 16.95
CA GLY A 41 -20.53 10.23 18.40
C GLY A 41 -21.15 8.96 19.01
N LEU A 42 -21.62 8.01 18.19
CA LEU A 42 -22.27 6.75 18.59
C LEU A 42 -21.28 5.59 18.77
N SER A 43 -19.98 5.87 18.83
CA SER A 43 -18.97 4.82 18.93
C SER A 43 -18.95 4.19 20.31
N ASP A 44 -18.98 2.86 20.37
CA ASP A 44 -18.50 2.10 21.54
C ASP A 44 -17.13 2.64 21.91
N LYS A 45 -16.98 3.17 23.13
CA LYS A 45 -15.72 3.72 23.65
C LYS A 45 -14.63 2.65 23.83
N ASP A 46 -15.00 1.38 23.74
CA ASP A 46 -14.17 0.25 24.17
C ASP A 46 -13.32 -0.38 23.06
N LYS A 47 -13.46 0.07 21.80
CA LYS A 47 -12.68 -0.49 20.68
C LYS A 47 -11.75 0.57 20.07
N PRO A 48 -10.44 0.52 20.36
CA PRO A 48 -9.49 1.39 19.69
C PRO A 48 -9.46 1.08 18.19
N PHE A 49 -9.61 2.11 17.37
CA PHE A 49 -9.53 1.99 15.92
C PHE A 49 -8.09 1.67 15.51
N VAL A 50 -7.90 0.48 14.93
CA VAL A 50 -6.63 0.11 14.33
C VAL A 50 -6.74 0.35 12.82
N PRO A 51 -6.12 1.41 12.27
CA PRO A 51 -6.15 1.64 10.84
C PRO A 51 -5.50 0.45 10.12
N SER A 52 -6.20 -0.10 9.13
CA SER A 52 -5.68 -1.16 8.27
C SER A 52 -4.47 -0.62 7.49
N ILE A 53 -3.26 -1.04 7.84
CA ILE A 53 -2.03 -0.63 7.14
C ILE A 53 -1.92 -1.34 5.77
N ARG A 54 -2.58 -2.50 5.61
CA ARG A 54 -2.58 -3.30 4.38
C ARG A 54 -3.44 -2.63 3.31
N GLY A 55 -2.79 -1.98 2.32
CA GLY A 55 -3.43 -1.37 1.15
C GLY A 55 -3.20 0.14 1.00
N GLN A 56 -2.81 0.83 2.08
CA GLN A 56 -2.51 2.27 2.02
C GLN A 56 -1.32 2.59 1.11
N PHE A 57 -0.31 1.71 1.07
CA PHE A 57 0.85 1.86 0.17
C PHE A 57 0.46 1.82 -1.32
N GLN A 58 -0.56 1.05 -1.71
CA GLN A 58 -1.05 1.02 -3.09
C GLN A 58 -1.80 2.30 -3.45
N ARG A 59 -2.57 2.86 -2.51
CA ARG A 59 -3.28 4.14 -2.70
C ARG A 59 -2.30 5.31 -2.85
N ALA A 60 -1.23 5.34 -2.05
CA ALA A 60 -0.16 6.34 -2.18
C ALA A 60 0.48 6.32 -3.57
N ARG A 61 0.67 5.13 -4.16
CA ARG A 61 1.26 4.97 -5.50
C ARG A 61 0.35 5.49 -6.62
N LYS A 62 -0.98 5.42 -6.48
CA LYS A 62 -1.95 5.95 -7.46
C LYS A 62 -2.04 7.48 -7.46
N ILE A 63 -1.72 8.15 -6.35
CA ILE A 63 -1.82 9.62 -6.21
C ILE A 63 -0.58 10.33 -6.78
N SER A 64 0.52 9.60 -7.01
CA SER A 64 1.70 10.06 -7.75
C SER A 64 1.33 10.36 -9.21
N ARG A 65 0.76 11.53 -9.47
CA ARG A 65 0.54 12.07 -10.81
C ARG A 65 1.90 12.18 -11.53
N PRO A 66 1.97 11.90 -12.84
CA PRO A 66 3.21 12.05 -13.58
C PRO A 66 3.56 13.55 -13.68
N SER A 67 4.48 14.00 -12.82
CA SER A 67 5.09 15.33 -12.82
C SER A 67 6.00 15.58 -14.05
N SER A 68 5.91 14.76 -15.10
CA SER A 68 6.84 14.80 -16.25
C SER A 68 6.55 15.95 -17.22
N ARG A 69 5.31 16.47 -17.25
CA ARG A 69 4.90 17.45 -18.27
C ARG A 69 5.57 18.82 -18.09
N GLN A 70 5.76 19.30 -16.85
CA GLN A 70 6.46 20.56 -16.58
C GLN A 70 7.97 20.46 -16.82
N SER A 71 8.59 19.32 -16.52
CA SER A 71 10.03 19.10 -16.72
C SER A 71 10.40 19.11 -18.21
N ASN A 72 9.55 18.56 -19.07
CA ASN A 72 9.82 18.50 -20.51
C ASN A 72 9.80 19.89 -21.17
N ILE A 73 8.92 20.80 -20.72
CA ILE A 73 8.87 22.18 -21.24
C ILE A 73 10.13 22.96 -20.86
N ARG A 74 10.62 22.79 -19.63
CA ARG A 74 11.87 23.42 -19.17
C ARG A 74 13.07 22.96 -20.01
N LEU A 75 13.16 21.67 -20.31
CA LEU A 75 14.21 21.12 -21.18
C LEU A 75 14.17 21.70 -22.59
N LEU A 76 12.96 21.83 -23.17
CA LEU A 76 12.78 22.41 -24.51
C LEU A 76 13.28 23.86 -24.56
N ILE A 77 12.96 24.68 -23.55
CA ILE A 77 13.40 26.08 -23.48
C ILE A 77 14.93 26.16 -23.42
N ILE A 78 15.58 25.33 -22.60
CA ILE A 78 17.04 25.28 -22.49
C ILE A 78 17.68 24.94 -23.85
N ILE A 79 17.14 23.95 -24.57
CA ILE A 79 17.65 23.55 -25.90
C ILE A 79 17.52 24.71 -26.90
N ILE A 80 16.38 25.40 -26.94
CA ILE A 80 16.17 26.55 -27.85
C ILE A 80 17.17 27.67 -27.57
N VAL A 81 17.38 28.02 -26.30
CA VAL A 81 18.35 29.05 -25.91
C VAL A 81 19.78 28.64 -26.31
N LEU A 82 20.15 27.37 -26.06
CA LEU A 82 21.48 26.86 -26.43
C LEU A 82 21.72 26.93 -27.95
N LEU A 83 20.70 26.59 -28.75
CA LEU A 83 20.75 26.66 -30.21
C LEU A 83 20.88 28.11 -30.71
N LEU A 84 20.16 29.05 -30.11
CA LEU A 84 20.27 30.47 -30.46
C LEU A 84 21.67 31.03 -30.15
N ILE A 85 22.23 30.68 -29.00
CA ILE A 85 23.61 31.08 -28.63
C ILE A 85 24.61 30.46 -29.60
N SER A 86 24.49 29.16 -29.85
CA SER A 86 25.36 28.45 -30.81
C SER A 86 25.29 29.08 -32.19
N TYR A 87 24.07 29.35 -32.69
CA TYR A 87 23.88 30.03 -33.96
C TYR A 87 24.54 31.41 -33.99
N PHE A 88 24.34 32.22 -32.94
CA PHE A 88 24.94 33.55 -32.85
C PHE A 88 26.48 33.51 -32.76
N VAL A 89 27.07 32.47 -32.17
CA VAL A 89 28.54 32.33 -32.09
C VAL A 89 29.14 31.80 -33.39
N PHE A 90 28.46 30.89 -34.09
CA PHE A 90 28.99 30.26 -35.30
C PHE A 90 28.66 30.99 -36.62
N PHE A 91 27.56 31.74 -36.68
CA PHE A 91 27.12 32.48 -37.88
C PHE A 91 27.35 34.01 -37.80
N ARG A 92 27.99 34.49 -36.74
CA ARG A 92 28.54 35.85 -36.61
C ARG A 92 30.01 35.84 -36.99
#